data_AF-A0A8J5ITD9-F1
#
_entry.id   AF-A0A8J5ITD9-F1
#
_cell.length_a   1.000
_cell.length_b   1.000
_cell.length_c   1.000
_cell.angle_alpha   90.00
_cell.angle_beta   90.00
_cell.angle_gamma   90.00
#
_symmetry.space_group_name_H-M   'P 1'
#
loop_
_entity.id
_entity.type
_entity.pdbx_description
1 polymer ?
#
loop_
_entity_poly.entity_id
_entity_poly.type
_entity_poly.pdbx_seq_one_letter_code
_entity_poly.pdbx_strand_id
1 'polypeptide(L)'
;MPLVVPILFGIRRHLSRADLFAAHVAVAGKESYVAETEEMMNKCRKVVLKLFNTRFSELEKSEHAWVAHLDPRVGKRMPHLSAADTQCADTALLAATHKMAEEYRGECAHQTPDTTTHVKHRKVS
;
A
#
# COMPACT_ATOMS: atom_id res chain seq x y z
N MET A 1 -10.28 -8.58 1.36
CA MET A 1 -8.99 -9.31 1.30
C MET A 1 -7.84 -8.37 1.68
N PRO A 2 -7.72 -7.96 2.96
CA PRO A 2 -6.77 -6.91 3.39
C PRO A 2 -5.29 -7.32 3.33
N LEU A 3 -4.99 -8.62 3.14
CA LEU A 3 -3.61 -9.13 3.15
C LEU A 3 -2.93 -9.12 1.77
N VAL A 4 -3.65 -8.83 0.68
CA VAL A 4 -3.10 -8.94 -0.68
C VAL A 4 -1.95 -7.96 -0.89
N VAL A 5 -2.15 -6.68 -0.55
CA VAL A 5 -1.11 -5.65 -0.72
C VAL A 5 0.14 -5.93 0.13
N PRO A 6 0.02 -6.23 1.44
CA PRO A 6 1.10 -6.75 2.26
C PRO A 6 1.95 -7.87 1.64
N ILE A 7 1.28 -8.90 1.10
CA ILE A 7 1.95 -10.05 0.50
C ILE A 7 2.73 -9.62 -0.74
N LEU A 8 2.19 -8.70 -1.54
CA LEU A 8 2.87 -8.17 -2.73
C LEU A 8 4.17 -7.45 -2.35
N PHE A 9 4.16 -6.60 -1.31
CA PHE A 9 5.38 -5.98 -0.78
C PHE A 9 6.43 -7.02 -0.36
N GLY A 10 6.00 -8.08 0.32
CA GLY A 10 6.86 -9.20 0.73
C GLY A 10 7.50 -9.91 -0.47
N ILE A 11 6.71 -10.22 -1.50
CA ILE A 11 7.20 -10.85 -2.73
C ILE A 11 8.19 -9.94 -3.46
N ARG A 12 7.87 -8.66 -3.62
CA ARG A 12 8.75 -7.66 -4.24
C ARG A 12 10.09 -7.61 -3.53
N ARG A 13 10.08 -7.45 -2.20
CA ARG A 13 11.28 -7.42 -1.36
C ARG A 13 12.11 -8.70 -1.52
N HIS A 14 11.45 -9.85 -1.54
CA HIS A 14 12.13 -11.13 -1.72
C HIS A 14 12.81 -11.23 -3.10
N LEU A 15 12.11 -10.84 -4.17
CA LEU A 15 12.66 -10.81 -5.53
C LEU A 15 13.76 -9.75 -5.71
N SER A 16 13.76 -8.67 -4.93
CA SER A 16 14.80 -7.63 -4.97
C SER A 16 16.15 -8.09 -4.42
N ARG A 17 16.20 -9.16 -3.61
CA ARG A 17 17.42 -9.68 -3.00
C ARG A 17 18.41 -10.20 -4.05
N ALA A 18 19.63 -9.67 -4.04
CA ALA A 18 20.72 -10.15 -4.89
C ALA A 18 21.29 -11.49 -4.39
N ASP A 19 21.22 -11.72 -3.09
CA ASP A 19 21.67 -12.91 -2.37
C ASP A 19 20.62 -14.03 -2.33
N LEU A 20 19.53 -13.91 -3.09
CA LEU A 20 18.38 -14.80 -2.98
C LEU A 20 18.74 -16.29 -3.11
N PHE A 21 19.73 -16.61 -3.94
CA PHE A 21 20.16 -17.98 -4.23
C PHE A 21 21.43 -18.39 -3.49
N ALA A 22 21.99 -17.54 -2.63
CA ALA A 22 23.29 -17.78 -1.98
C ALA A 22 23.31 -19.08 -1.16
N ALA A 23 22.20 -19.42 -0.49
CA ALA A 23 22.10 -20.67 0.26
C ALA A 23 22.15 -21.91 -0.66
N HIS A 24 21.53 -21.85 -1.84
CA HIS A 24 21.56 -22.94 -2.82
C HIS A 24 22.95 -23.11 -3.43
N VAL A 25 23.62 -21.99 -3.75
CA VAL A 25 25.01 -21.97 -4.21
C VAL A 25 25.94 -22.58 -3.17
N ALA A 26 25.78 -22.20 -1.89
CA ALA A 26 26.58 -22.74 -0.80
C ALA A 26 26.41 -24.27 -0.62
N VAL A 27 25.19 -24.77 -0.76
CA VAL A 27 24.89 -26.22 -0.68
C VAL A 27 25.45 -26.98 -1.87
N ALA A 28 25.37 -26.41 -3.08
CA ALA A 28 25.89 -27.05 -4.29
C ALA A 28 27.43 -27.11 -4.33
N GLY A 29 28.11 -26.20 -3.62
CA GLY A 29 29.57 -26.25 -3.48
C GLY A 29 30.31 -25.80 -4.75
N LYS A 30 31.49 -26.36 -5.00
CA LYS A 30 32.43 -25.93 -6.07
C LYS A 30 32.24 -26.68 -7.38
N GLU A 31 31.01 -27.04 -7.71
CA GLU A 31 30.71 -27.69 -8.98
C GLU A 31 30.86 -26.71 -10.15
N SER A 32 31.34 -27.19 -11.30
CA SER A 32 31.67 -26.36 -12.45
C SER A 32 30.47 -25.59 -13.03
N TYR A 33 29.26 -26.14 -12.88
CA TYR A 33 28.02 -25.54 -13.39
C TYR A 33 27.40 -24.49 -12.45
N VAL A 34 27.86 -24.39 -11.21
CA VAL A 34 27.17 -23.59 -10.17
C VAL A 34 27.22 -22.10 -10.47
N ALA A 35 28.36 -21.59 -10.93
CA ALA A 35 28.51 -20.17 -11.25
C ALA A 35 27.59 -19.73 -12.40
N GLU A 36 27.55 -20.51 -13.48
CA GLU A 36 26.67 -20.24 -14.63
C GLU A 36 25.19 -20.34 -14.23
N THR A 37 24.85 -21.35 -13.43
CA THR A 37 23.47 -21.54 -12.93
C THR A 37 23.03 -20.38 -12.05
N GLU A 38 23.87 -19.92 -11.12
CA GLU A 38 23.58 -18.77 -10.27
C GLU A 38 23.34 -17.50 -11.10
N GLU A 39 24.19 -17.28 -12.12
CA GLU A 39 24.04 -16.14 -13.01
C GLU A 39 22.70 -16.18 -13.75
N MET A 40 22.33 -17.34 -14.29
CA MET A 40 21.08 -17.53 -15.01
C MET A 40 19.86 -17.36 -14.08
N MET A 41 19.90 -17.93 -12.87
CA MET A 41 18.85 -17.74 -11.86
C MET A 41 18.69 -16.25 -11.49
N ASN A 42 19.78 -15.51 -11.35
CA ASN A 42 19.74 -14.08 -11.09
C ASN A 42 19.19 -13.27 -12.27
N LYS A 43 19.50 -13.65 -13.51
CA LYS A 43 18.90 -13.06 -14.71
C LYS A 43 17.38 -13.28 -14.73
N CYS A 44 16.92 -14.51 -14.50
CA CYS A 44 15.49 -14.83 -14.39
C CYS A 44 14.81 -14.04 -13.28
N ARG A 45 15.40 -13.98 -12.08
CA ARG A 45 14.89 -13.18 -10.95
C ARG A 45 14.68 -11.72 -11.33
N LYS A 46 15.63 -11.09 -12.01
CA LYS A 46 15.50 -9.69 -12.48
C LYS A 46 14.34 -9.52 -13.46
N VAL A 47 14.13 -10.46 -14.37
CA VAL A 47 12.99 -10.45 -15.30
C VAL A 47 11.66 -10.56 -14.56
N VAL A 48 11.56 -11.51 -13.61
CA VAL A 48 10.35 -11.68 -12.80
C VAL A 48 10.07 -10.44 -11.95
N LEU A 49 11.09 -9.84 -11.33
CA LEU A 49 10.95 -8.58 -10.59
C LEU A 49 10.45 -7.45 -11.49
N LYS A 50 10.96 -7.34 -12.72
CA LYS A 50 10.49 -6.33 -13.68
C LYS A 50 9.01 -6.54 -14.02
N LEU A 51 8.61 -7.76 -14.35
CA LEU A 51 7.21 -8.10 -14.63
C LEU A 51 6.31 -7.81 -13.42
N PHE A 52 6.77 -8.16 -12.22
CA PHE A 52 6.06 -7.90 -10.97
C PHE A 52 5.83 -6.41 -10.78
N ASN A 53 6.88 -5.60 -10.90
CA ASN A 53 6.79 -4.15 -10.78
C ASN A 53 5.82 -3.56 -11.80
N THR A 54 5.92 -3.97 -13.08
CA THR A 54 5.00 -3.51 -14.12
C THR A 54 3.54 -3.85 -13.81
N ARG A 55 3.27 -5.01 -13.19
CA ARG A 55 1.91 -5.46 -12.92
C ARG A 55 1.31 -4.85 -11.65
N PHE A 56 2.11 -4.61 -10.62
CA PHE A 56 1.61 -4.35 -9.27
C PHE A 56 2.04 -3.00 -8.67
N SER A 57 2.91 -2.22 -9.31
CA SER A 57 3.40 -0.94 -8.75
C SER A 57 2.27 0.03 -8.41
N GLU A 58 1.24 0.11 -9.25
CA GLU A 58 0.12 1.02 -9.03
C GLU A 58 -0.83 0.51 -7.94
N LEU A 59 -0.96 -0.81 -7.80
CA LEU A 59 -1.75 -1.40 -6.73
C LEU A 59 -1.10 -1.18 -5.36
N GLU A 60 0.24 -1.26 -5.28
CA GLU A 60 1.01 -0.95 -4.07
C GLU A 60 0.93 0.54 -3.67
N LYS A 61 0.63 1.44 -4.61
CA LYS A 61 0.40 2.88 -4.35
C LYS A 61 -1.07 3.24 -4.12
N SER A 62 -1.98 2.28 -4.27
CA SER A 62 -3.42 2.52 -4.17
C SER A 62 -3.87 2.69 -2.72
N GLU A 63 -5.09 3.18 -2.53
CA GLU A 63 -5.66 3.36 -1.19
C GLU A 63 -5.74 2.06 -0.38
N HIS A 64 -5.80 0.92 -1.05
CA HIS A 64 -5.78 -0.40 -0.42
C HIS A 64 -4.51 -0.65 0.38
N ALA A 65 -3.39 0.01 0.06
CA ALA A 65 -2.14 -0.12 0.78
C ALA A 65 -2.21 0.45 2.21
N TRP A 66 -2.80 1.64 2.38
CA TRP A 66 -2.95 2.24 3.70
C TRP A 66 -4.12 1.63 4.48
N VAL A 67 -5.19 1.17 3.82
CA VAL A 67 -6.25 0.40 4.49
C VAL A 67 -5.70 -0.92 5.05
N ALA A 68 -4.82 -1.59 4.30
CA ALA A 68 -4.10 -2.76 4.82
C ALA A 68 -3.14 -2.39 5.96
N HIS A 69 -2.48 -1.24 5.88
CA HIS A 69 -1.60 -0.73 6.94
C HIS A 69 -2.34 -0.48 8.26
N LEU A 70 -3.58 0.01 8.20
CA LEU A 70 -4.46 0.24 9.34
C LEU A 70 -4.92 -1.03 10.04
N ASP A 71 -4.85 -2.21 9.39
CA ASP A 71 -5.21 -3.46 10.05
C ASP A 71 -4.18 -3.74 11.17
N PRO A 72 -4.59 -3.78 12.46
CA PRO A 72 -3.64 -3.97 13.56
C PRO A 72 -2.88 -5.29 13.50
N ARG A 73 -3.44 -6.29 12.80
CA ARG A 73 -2.80 -7.59 12.56
C ARG A 73 -1.70 -7.49 11.51
N VAL A 74 -1.78 -6.49 10.64
CA VAL A 74 -0.77 -6.14 9.63
C VAL A 74 0.25 -5.20 10.29
N GLY A 75 -0.16 -4.04 10.81
CA GLY A 75 0.75 -3.06 11.42
C GLY A 75 1.67 -3.62 12.53
N LYS A 76 1.17 -4.55 13.37
CA LYS A 76 1.99 -5.18 14.44
C LYS A 76 2.76 -6.44 14.02
N ARG A 77 2.54 -7.00 12.82
CA ARG A 77 3.13 -8.30 12.40
C ARG A 77 3.85 -8.28 11.06
N MET A 78 4.21 -7.11 10.54
CA MET A 78 4.84 -6.97 9.22
C MET A 78 6.32 -6.55 9.33
N PRO A 79 7.27 -7.47 9.62
CA PRO A 79 8.70 -7.15 9.58
C PRO A 79 9.22 -6.86 8.15
N HIS A 80 8.38 -7.01 7.12
CA HIS A 80 8.78 -6.93 5.72
C HIS A 80 8.52 -5.57 5.05
N LEU A 81 7.70 -4.68 5.63
CA LEU A 81 7.64 -3.29 5.19
C LEU A 81 8.93 -2.58 5.63
N SER A 82 9.56 -1.83 4.72
CA SER A 82 10.70 -0.99 5.12
C SER A 82 10.20 0.22 5.93
N ALA A 83 11.12 0.91 6.63
CA ALA A 83 10.78 2.17 7.29
C ALA A 83 10.24 3.21 6.29
N ALA A 84 10.76 3.23 5.06
CA ALA A 84 10.29 4.10 4.00
C ALA A 84 8.87 3.73 3.54
N ASP A 85 8.56 2.45 3.37
CA ASP A 85 7.20 2.00 2.99
C ASP A 85 6.19 2.34 4.09
N THR A 86 6.59 2.21 5.35
CA THR A 86 5.78 2.58 6.52
C THR A 86 5.45 4.07 6.50
N GLN A 87 6.49 4.92 6.37
CA GLN A 87 6.32 6.38 6.30
C GLN A 87 5.46 6.83 5.10
N CYS A 88 5.60 6.14 3.97
CA CYS A 88 4.78 6.41 2.78
C CYS A 88 3.30 6.09 3.04
N ALA A 89 3.00 4.95 3.68
CA ALA A 89 1.63 4.58 4.07
C ALA A 89 1.02 5.57 5.07
N ASP A 90 1.79 6.01 6.08
CA ASP A 90 1.35 7.02 7.06
C ASP A 90 1.03 8.37 6.39
N THR A 91 1.89 8.81 5.46
CA THR A 91 1.69 10.05 4.72
C THR A 91 0.42 9.98 3.85
N ALA A 92 0.20 8.86 3.18
CA ALA A 92 -1.00 8.64 2.37
C ALA A 92 -2.27 8.62 3.22
N LEU A 93 -2.23 8.00 4.42
CA LEU A 93 -3.33 8.00 5.36
C LEU A 93 -3.68 9.43 5.83
N LEU A 94 -2.68 10.23 6.20
CA LEU A 94 -2.89 11.61 6.62
C LEU A 94 -3.49 12.46 5.49
N ALA A 95 -2.99 12.30 4.26
CA ALA A 95 -3.53 13.00 3.10
C ALA A 95 -4.99 12.62 2.81
N ALA A 96 -5.33 11.33 2.89
CA ALA A 96 -6.70 10.85 2.73
C ALA A 96 -7.62 11.40 3.83
N THR A 97 -7.18 11.37 5.09
CA THR A 97 -7.93 11.91 6.23
C THR A 97 -8.18 13.42 6.07
N HIS A 98 -7.17 14.18 5.64
CA HIS A 98 -7.31 15.60 5.37
C HIS A 98 -8.31 15.88 4.25
N LYS A 99 -8.25 15.12 3.17
CA LYS A 99 -9.20 15.24 2.06
C LYS A 99 -10.64 15.00 2.51
N MET A 100 -10.88 13.93 3.29
CA MET A 100 -12.21 13.65 3.86
C MET A 100 -12.69 14.75 4.80
N ALA A 101 -11.80 15.31 5.63
CA ALA A 101 -12.15 16.40 6.53
C ALA A 101 -12.58 17.66 5.78
N GLU A 102 -11.92 17.98 4.66
CA GLU A 102 -12.29 19.11 3.80
C GLU A 102 -13.60 18.86 3.03
N GLU A 103 -13.81 17.65 2.54
CA GLU A 103 -15.10 17.24 1.93
C GLU A 103 -16.25 17.36 2.93
N TYR A 104 -16.07 16.84 4.15
CA TYR A 104 -17.05 16.96 5.22
C TYR A 104 -17.33 18.41 5.62
N ARG A 105 -16.29 19.26 5.65
CA ARG A 105 -16.42 20.70 5.93
C ARG A 105 -17.22 21.42 4.84
N GLY A 106 -17.03 21.04 3.57
CA GLY A 106 -17.80 21.53 2.43
C GLY A 106 -19.27 21.06 2.45
N GLU A 107 -19.51 19.80 2.83
CA GLU A 107 -20.87 19.25 2.97
C GLU A 107 -21.65 19.90 4.13
N CYS A 108 -21.02 20.13 5.28
CA CYS A 108 -21.63 20.87 6.39
C CYS A 108 -21.92 22.33 6.03
N ALA A 109 -21.08 22.98 5.22
CA ALA A 109 -21.31 24.35 4.76
C ALA A 109 -22.50 24.47 3.78
N HIS A 110 -22.84 23.39 3.06
CA HIS A 110 -24.03 23.33 2.20
C HIS A 110 -25.32 22.93 2.94
N GLN A 111 -25.24 22.55 4.22
CA GLN A 111 -26.41 22.17 5.03
C GLN A 111 -26.90 23.28 5.99
N THR A 112 -26.53 24.55 5.80
CA THR A 112 -27.21 25.64 6.52
C THR A 112 -28.70 25.66 6.12
N PRO A 113 -29.65 25.46 7.06
CA PRO A 113 -31.06 25.57 6.72
C PRO A 113 -31.40 27.03 6.41
N ASP A 114 -32.04 27.26 5.27
CA ASP A 114 -32.65 28.53 4.89
C ASP A 114 -33.53 29.03 6.04
N THR A 115 -32.99 29.97 6.80
CA THR A 115 -33.77 30.75 7.75
C THR A 115 -34.35 31.90 6.94
N THR A 116 -35.63 31.82 6.55
CA THR A 116 -36.60 32.93 6.54
C THR A 116 -37.81 32.56 5.67
N THR A 117 -38.97 32.36 6.30
CA THR A 117 -40.19 33.02 5.80
C THR A 117 -41.16 33.30 6.95
N HIS A 118 -41.29 34.58 7.27
CA HIS A 118 -42.41 35.17 8.00
C HIS A 118 -43.72 34.88 7.26
N VAL A 119 -44.76 34.41 7.96
CA VAL A 119 -46.16 34.73 7.60
C VAL A 119 -46.94 35.08 8.87
N LYS A 120 -47.31 36.36 8.97
CA LYS A 120 -48.38 36.90 9.83
C LYS A 120 -49.73 36.32 9.40
N HIS A 121 -50.63 36.07 10.36
CA HIS A 121 -52.10 36.26 10.37
C HIS A 121 -52.73 35.24 11.33
N ARG A 122 -53.76 35.49 12.16
CA ARG A 122 -54.63 36.63 12.47
C ARG A 122 -55.45 36.22 13.72
N LYS A 123 -55.65 37.12 14.68
CA LYS A 123 -56.61 36.98 15.79
C LYS A 123 -58.03 36.82 15.25
N VAL A 124 -58.84 35.92 15.83
CA VAL A 124 -60.31 36.07 15.90
C VAL A 124 -60.75 35.55 17.28
N SER A 125 -61.39 36.43 18.05
CA SER A 125 -62.23 36.12 19.21
C SER A 125 -63.66 35.89 18.75
#